data_AF-A0A8C0L634-F1
#
_entry.id   AF-A0A8C0L634-F1
#
_cell.length_a   1.000
_cell.length_b   1.000
_cell.length_c   1.000
_cell.angle_alpha   90.00
_cell.angle_beta   90.00
_cell.angle_gamma   90.00
#
_symmetry.space_group_name_H-M   'P 1'
#
loop_
_entity.id
_entity.type
_entity.pdbx_description
1 polymer ?
#
loop_
_entity_poly.entity_id
_entity_poly.type
_entity_poly.pdbx_seq_one_letter_code
_entity_poly.pdbx_strand_id
1 'polypeptide(L)'
;METRARRRPQLRLLLLLLLLCGGCPRVGGCNETRMLEKLPRCGKAFADMMHKVDVWKWCNLSEFIVYYESFTNCTEVETNVVGCYWPNPLAQGFITGVHRQFFANCTVDRTHWEDPPDEVLIPLIAVPVLLTVAMAGLVVWRSKRPDQLL
;
A
#
# COMPACT_ATOMS: atom_id res chain seq x y z
N MET A 1 -31.81 -43.33 38.02
CA MET A 1 -30.45 -43.58 37.50
C MET A 1 -30.54 -43.48 35.99
N GLU A 2 -30.49 -42.28 35.41
CA GLU A 2 -29.25 -41.57 34.98
C GLU A 2 -28.51 -42.37 33.89
N THR A 3 -28.17 -41.86 32.70
CA THR A 3 -27.87 -40.50 32.26
C THR A 3 -28.18 -40.33 30.77
N ARG A 4 -28.78 -39.18 30.41
CA ARG A 4 -29.01 -38.70 29.05
C ARG A 4 -27.67 -38.30 28.43
N ALA A 5 -27.07 -39.15 27.60
CA ALA A 5 -25.87 -38.81 26.84
C ALA A 5 -26.22 -37.79 25.73
N ARG A 6 -26.10 -36.51 26.06
CA ARG A 6 -26.27 -35.37 25.16
C ARG A 6 -25.15 -35.43 24.11
N ARG A 7 -25.44 -36.15 23.01
CA ARG A 7 -24.59 -36.36 21.83
C ARG A 7 -24.16 -34.99 21.30
N ARG A 8 -22.93 -34.56 21.58
CA ARG A 8 -22.38 -33.20 21.32
C ARG A 8 -22.29 -32.95 19.81
N PRO A 9 -23.20 -32.17 19.19
CA PRO A 9 -23.10 -31.83 17.76
C PRO A 9 -21.90 -30.90 17.49
N GLN A 10 -21.37 -30.26 18.54
CA GLN A 10 -20.23 -29.36 18.52
C GLN A 10 -18.92 -30.03 18.05
N LEU A 11 -18.71 -31.31 18.36
CA LEU A 11 -17.46 -32.01 18.02
C LEU A 11 -17.38 -32.34 16.52
N ARG A 12 -18.52 -32.66 15.90
CA ARG A 12 -18.61 -32.90 14.45
C ARG A 12 -18.47 -31.60 13.67
N LEU A 13 -19.04 -30.50 14.17
CA LEU A 13 -18.90 -29.18 13.55
C LEU A 13 -17.44 -28.70 13.61
N LEU A 14 -16.76 -28.87 14.76
CA LEU A 14 -15.34 -28.54 14.92
C LEU A 14 -14.44 -29.37 13.98
N LEU A 15 -14.73 -30.67 13.83
CA LEU A 15 -14.01 -31.52 12.86
C LEU A 15 -14.26 -31.09 11.41
N LEU A 16 -15.50 -30.72 11.05
CA LEU A 16 -15.81 -30.21 9.71
C LEU A 16 -15.12 -28.86 9.44
N LEU A 17 -15.03 -27.96 10.42
CA LEU A 17 -14.29 -26.70 10.28
C LEU A 17 -12.78 -26.92 10.10
N LEU A 18 -12.19 -27.90 10.80
CA LEU A 18 -10.79 -28.30 10.61
C LEU A 18 -10.52 -28.91 9.22
N LEU A 19 -11.50 -29.64 8.67
CA LEU A 19 -11.43 -30.22 7.31
C LEU A 19 -11.64 -29.18 6.19
N LEU A 20 -12.38 -28.10 6.45
CA LEU A 20 -12.60 -26.98 5.53
C LEU A 20 -11.45 -25.97 5.54
N CYS A 21 -10.60 -25.98 6.58
CA CYS A 21 -9.30 -25.35 6.55
C CYS A 21 -8.40 -26.22 5.66
N GLY A 22 -8.61 -26.10 4.34
CA GLY A 22 -7.76 -26.73 3.33
C GLY A 22 -6.33 -26.58 3.77
N GLY A 23 -5.65 -27.72 3.97
CA GLY A 23 -4.34 -27.77 4.60
C GLY A 23 -3.50 -26.63 4.07
N CYS A 24 -2.99 -25.79 4.98
CA CYS A 24 -2.05 -24.74 4.60
C CYS A 24 -1.01 -25.43 3.69
N PRO A 25 -0.82 -24.98 2.42
CA PRO A 25 0.17 -25.60 1.56
C PRO A 25 1.44 -25.69 2.39
N ARG A 26 2.09 -26.87 2.39
CA ARG A 26 3.40 -27.00 3.04
C ARG A 26 4.22 -25.85 2.51
N VAL A 27 4.48 -24.86 3.36
CA VAL A 27 5.48 -23.84 3.09
C VAL A 27 6.75 -24.66 2.91
N GLY A 28 7.18 -24.83 1.66
CA GLY A 28 8.58 -25.17 1.43
C GLY A 28 9.35 -24.12 2.21
N GLY A 29 10.11 -24.54 3.22
CA GLY A 29 10.71 -23.61 4.16
C GLY A 29 11.46 -22.52 3.41
N CYS A 30 11.20 -21.25 3.76
CA CYS A 30 12.00 -20.15 3.27
C CYS A 30 13.45 -20.36 3.73
N ASN A 31 14.38 -20.47 2.78
CA ASN A 31 15.79 -20.60 3.08
C ASN A 31 16.44 -19.21 3.20
N GLU A 32 16.32 -18.61 4.38
CA GLU A 32 16.78 -17.25 4.67
C GLU A 32 18.29 -17.06 4.47
N THR A 33 19.11 -18.05 4.84
CA THR A 33 20.57 -17.97 4.64
C THR A 33 20.91 -17.93 3.16
N ARG A 34 20.28 -18.80 2.36
CA ARG A 34 20.44 -18.79 0.90
C ARG A 34 19.89 -17.52 0.28
N MET A 35 18.82 -16.93 0.82
CA MET A 35 18.31 -15.63 0.39
C MET A 35 19.38 -14.54 0.56
N LEU A 36 20.02 -14.47 1.73
CA LEU A 36 21.08 -13.50 2.01
C LEU A 36 22.32 -13.69 1.14
N GLU A 37 22.61 -14.90 0.69
CA GLU A 37 23.69 -15.16 -0.28
C GLU A 37 23.33 -14.70 -1.71
N LYS A 38 22.05 -14.77 -2.10
CA LYS A 38 21.57 -14.43 -3.44
C LYS A 38 21.39 -12.93 -3.66
N LEU A 39 20.76 -12.23 -2.71
CA LEU A 39 20.42 -10.81 -2.82
C LEU A 39 21.59 -9.89 -3.22
N PRO A 40 22.83 -10.07 -2.71
CA PRO A 40 23.97 -9.25 -3.11
C PRO A 40 24.26 -9.25 -4.61
N ARG A 41 23.88 -10.30 -5.34
CA ARG A 41 24.02 -10.34 -6.81
C ARG A 41 23.16 -9.28 -7.48
N CYS A 42 21.92 -9.11 -7.03
CA CYS A 42 21.01 -8.07 -7.52
C CYS A 42 21.54 -6.68 -7.18
N GLY A 43 22.03 -6.49 -5.95
CA GLY A 43 22.62 -5.21 -5.52
C GLY A 43 23.89 -4.84 -6.31
N LYS A 44 24.76 -5.81 -6.61
CA LYS A 44 25.95 -5.58 -7.44
C LYS A 44 25.57 -5.18 -8.87
N ALA A 45 24.61 -5.88 -9.49
CA ALA A 45 24.12 -5.52 -10.82
C ALA A 45 23.50 -4.11 -10.84
N PHE A 46 22.77 -3.74 -9.79
CA PHE A 46 22.25 -2.38 -9.63
C PHE A 46 23.37 -1.35 -9.49
N ALA A 47 24.37 -1.62 -8.67
CA ALA A 47 25.54 -0.75 -8.51
C ALA A 47 26.27 -0.51 -9.85
N ASP A 48 26.47 -1.57 -10.64
CA ASP A 48 27.10 -1.48 -11.96
C ASP A 48 26.30 -0.61 -12.94
N MET A 49 24.96 -0.60 -12.83
CA MET A 49 24.11 0.31 -13.62
C MET A 49 24.14 1.74 -13.08
N MET A 50 24.10 1.92 -11.76
CA MET A 50 24.21 3.23 -11.12
C MET A 50 25.56 3.91 -11.40
N HIS A 51 26.64 3.15 -11.61
CA HIS A 51 27.92 3.70 -12.05
C HIS A 51 27.90 4.32 -13.45
N LYS A 52 26.91 4.00 -14.28
CA LYS A 52 26.69 4.64 -15.59
C LYS A 52 25.91 5.96 -15.48
N VAL A 53 25.26 6.19 -14.33
CA VAL A 53 24.52 7.41 -14.04
C VAL A 53 25.43 8.36 -13.29
N ASP A 54 25.56 9.59 -13.78
CA ASP A 54 26.36 10.61 -13.10
C ASP A 54 25.87 10.84 -11.66
N VAL A 55 26.81 11.06 -10.72
CA VAL A 55 26.50 11.17 -9.28
C VAL A 55 25.50 12.30 -8.98
N TRP A 56 25.55 13.42 -9.70
CA TRP A 56 24.61 14.53 -9.52
C TRP A 56 23.19 14.22 -9.99
N LYS A 57 22.99 13.12 -10.74
CA LYS A 57 21.68 12.66 -11.21
C LYS A 57 21.06 11.57 -10.34
N TRP A 58 21.76 11.09 -9.30
CA TRP A 58 21.28 10.00 -8.44
C TRP A 58 19.94 10.33 -7.74
N CYS A 59 19.62 11.60 -7.53
CA CYS A 59 18.34 12.01 -6.93
C CYS A 59 17.22 12.24 -7.94
N ASN A 60 17.46 12.03 -9.24
CA ASN A 60 16.44 12.14 -10.28
C ASN A 60 15.88 10.75 -10.60
N LEU A 61 14.66 10.47 -10.13
CA LEU A 61 13.99 9.18 -10.30
C LEU A 61 13.98 8.72 -11.77
N SER A 62 13.74 9.64 -12.71
CA SER A 62 13.66 9.32 -14.14
C SER A 62 14.95 8.76 -14.73
N GLU A 63 16.10 9.06 -14.12
CA GLU A 63 17.42 8.62 -14.63
C GLU A 63 17.73 7.17 -14.26
N PHE A 64 17.13 6.63 -13.19
CA PHE A 64 17.46 5.30 -12.68
C PHE A 64 16.26 4.38 -12.45
N ILE A 65 15.02 4.83 -12.69
CA ILE A 65 13.79 4.06 -12.42
C ILE A 65 13.81 2.67 -13.08
N VAL A 66 14.29 2.57 -14.32
CA VAL A 66 14.38 1.29 -15.06
C VAL A 66 15.38 0.34 -14.40
N TYR A 67 16.51 0.85 -13.90
CA TYR A 67 17.51 0.05 -13.19
C TYR A 67 16.99 -0.40 -11.83
N TYR A 68 16.24 0.46 -11.16
CA TYR A 68 15.61 0.14 -9.88
C TYR A 68 14.51 -0.91 -10.04
N GLU A 69 13.70 -0.84 -11.09
CA GLU A 69 12.70 -1.86 -11.43
C GLU A 69 13.36 -3.23 -11.68
N SER A 70 14.44 -3.25 -12.47
CA SER A 70 15.23 -4.46 -12.70
C SER A 70 15.81 -5.02 -11.40
N PHE A 71 16.30 -4.16 -10.52
CA PHE A 71 16.78 -4.52 -9.18
C PHE A 71 15.67 -5.16 -8.33
N THR A 72 14.50 -4.53 -8.23
CA THR A 72 13.38 -5.07 -7.45
C THR A 72 12.88 -6.41 -8.00
N ASN A 73 12.77 -6.53 -9.33
CA ASN A 73 12.38 -7.78 -9.99
C ASN A 73 13.42 -8.90 -9.73
N CYS A 74 14.72 -8.58 -9.80
CA CYS A 74 15.77 -9.52 -9.42
C CYS A 74 15.61 -9.99 -7.97
N THR A 75 15.34 -9.07 -7.03
CA THR A 75 15.13 -9.47 -5.62
C THR A 75 13.92 -10.36 -5.46
N GLU A 76 12.80 -10.06 -6.15
CA GLU A 76 11.58 -10.87 -6.12
C GLU A 76 11.82 -12.29 -6.65
N VAL A 77 12.49 -12.40 -7.80
CA VAL A 77 12.84 -13.70 -8.40
C VAL A 77 13.74 -14.50 -7.46
N GLU A 78 14.82 -13.91 -6.94
CA GLU A 78 15.74 -14.62 -6.04
C GLU A 78 15.05 -15.05 -4.73
N THR A 79 14.11 -14.24 -4.19
CA THR A 79 13.31 -14.63 -3.03
C THR A 79 12.38 -15.80 -3.31
N ASN A 80 11.68 -15.77 -4.44
CA ASN A 80 10.75 -16.83 -4.83
C ASN A 80 11.49 -18.14 -5.11
N VAL A 81 12.69 -18.08 -5.70
CA VAL A 81 13.55 -19.25 -5.97
C VAL A 81 13.97 -19.99 -4.70
N VAL A 82 14.16 -19.26 -3.59
CA VAL A 82 14.54 -19.85 -2.30
C VAL A 82 13.34 -20.17 -1.39
N GLY A 83 12.12 -20.06 -1.93
CA GLY A 83 10.88 -20.38 -1.22
C GLY A 83 10.44 -19.30 -0.21
N CYS A 84 10.95 -18.08 -0.33
CA CYS A 84 10.57 -16.95 0.51
C CYS A 84 9.58 -16.05 -0.24
N TYR A 85 8.59 -15.50 0.47
CA TYR A 85 7.65 -14.54 -0.12
C TYR A 85 8.33 -13.17 -0.32
N TRP A 86 7.85 -12.39 -1.29
CA TRP A 86 8.27 -11.00 -1.50
C TRP A 86 7.05 -10.08 -1.37
N PRO A 87 7.15 -8.92 -0.68
CA PRO A 87 8.29 -8.44 0.09
C PRO A 87 8.39 -9.13 1.46
N ASN A 88 9.59 -9.19 2.05
CA ASN A 88 9.83 -9.71 3.41
C ASN A 88 10.88 -8.86 4.17
N PRO A 89 11.06 -9.05 5.50
CA PRO A 89 11.99 -8.23 6.28
C PRO A 89 13.45 -8.27 5.82
N LEU A 90 13.93 -9.40 5.31
CA LEU A 90 15.29 -9.53 4.78
C LEU A 90 15.47 -8.71 3.49
N ALA A 91 14.49 -8.79 2.58
CA ALA A 91 14.46 -7.95 1.38
C ALA A 91 14.37 -6.46 1.73
N GLN A 92 13.51 -6.09 2.69
CA GLN A 92 13.39 -4.72 3.15
C GLN A 92 14.70 -4.17 3.74
N GLY A 93 15.38 -4.94 4.58
CA GLY A 93 16.67 -4.57 5.16
C GLY A 93 17.74 -4.37 4.07
N PHE A 94 17.80 -5.29 3.11
CA PHE A 94 18.72 -5.21 1.98
C PHE A 94 18.46 -3.99 1.08
N ILE A 95 17.21 -3.78 0.67
CA ILE A 95 16.79 -2.63 -0.16
C ILE A 95 17.10 -1.32 0.59
N THR A 96 16.80 -1.24 1.88
CA THR A 96 17.14 -0.06 2.70
C THR A 96 18.64 0.20 2.74
N GLY A 97 19.47 -0.85 2.80
CA GLY A 97 20.92 -0.75 2.72
C GLY A 97 21.39 -0.13 1.39
N VAL A 98 20.85 -0.60 0.27
CA VAL A 98 21.11 -0.03 -1.07
C VAL A 98 20.67 1.43 -1.14
N HIS A 99 19.49 1.77 -0.61
CA HIS A 99 19.02 3.16 -0.55
C HIS A 99 19.97 4.07 0.23
N ARG A 100 20.49 3.62 1.38
CA ARG A 100 21.48 4.39 2.14
C ARG A 100 22.81 4.55 1.39
N GLN A 101 23.19 3.59 0.55
CA GLN A 101 24.44 3.67 -0.20
C GLN A 101 24.37 4.69 -1.35
N PHE A 102 23.27 4.71 -2.12
CA PHE A 102 23.16 5.54 -3.32
C PHE A 102 22.36 6.84 -3.12
N PHE A 103 21.43 6.89 -2.15
CA PHE A 103 20.45 7.98 -2.05
C PHE A 103 20.44 8.69 -0.68
N ALA A 104 21.46 8.50 0.17
CA ALA A 104 21.49 9.09 1.52
C ALA A 104 21.37 10.63 1.56
N ASN A 105 21.84 11.32 0.53
CA ASN A 105 21.82 12.79 0.45
C ASN A 105 20.69 13.32 -0.45
N CYS A 106 19.76 12.47 -0.86
CA CYS A 106 18.62 12.89 -1.67
C CYS A 106 17.47 13.36 -0.77
N THR A 107 16.99 14.58 -1.01
CA THR A 107 15.75 15.08 -0.39
C THR A 107 14.57 14.65 -1.23
N VAL A 108 13.56 14.05 -0.60
CA VAL A 108 12.27 13.82 -1.26
C VAL A 108 11.42 15.05 -1.03
N ASP A 109 11.14 15.80 -2.10
CA ASP A 109 10.12 16.84 -2.04
C ASP A 109 8.75 16.15 -1.95
N ARG A 110 8.28 15.96 -0.71
CA ARG A 110 6.95 15.46 -0.47
C ARG A 110 6.01 16.64 -0.59
N THR A 111 5.35 16.71 -1.74
CA THR A 111 4.11 17.47 -1.84
C THR A 111 3.19 16.97 -0.74
N HIS A 112 2.88 17.87 0.19
CA HIS A 112 2.07 17.58 1.35
C HIS A 112 0.61 17.55 0.91
N TRP A 113 0.18 16.38 0.42
CA TRP A 113 -1.21 16.11 0.08
C TRP A 113 -1.98 15.81 1.37
N GLU A 114 -2.32 16.87 2.08
CA GLU A 114 -3.17 16.80 3.26
C GLU A 114 -4.44 17.60 3.00
N ASP A 115 -5.55 17.13 3.56
CA ASP A 115 -6.80 17.88 3.49
C ASP A 115 -6.61 19.25 4.17
N PRO A 116 -7.25 20.32 3.68
CA PRO A 116 -7.22 21.60 4.37
C PRO A 116 -7.83 21.43 5.77
N PRO A 117 -7.40 22.24 6.75
CA PRO A 117 -7.94 22.17 8.11
C PRO A 117 -9.46 22.31 8.11
N ASP A 118 -10.13 21.59 9.01
CA ASP A 118 -11.60 21.51 9.11
C ASP A 118 -12.27 22.90 9.21
N GLU A 119 -11.59 23.85 9.85
CA GLU A 119 -12.01 25.25 9.97
C GLU A 119 -12.22 25.95 8.62
N VAL A 120 -11.51 25.50 7.57
CA VAL A 120 -11.63 26.01 6.20
C VAL A 120 -12.50 25.08 5.35
N LEU A 121 -12.31 23.76 5.50
CA LEU A 121 -13.02 22.76 4.71
C LEU A 121 -14.54 22.79 4.94
N ILE A 122 -14.98 22.86 6.20
CA ILE A 122 -16.41 22.81 6.56
C ILE A 122 -17.17 24.02 6.01
N PRO A 123 -16.71 25.29 6.19
CA PRO A 123 -17.37 26.44 5.57
C PRO A 123 -17.40 26.36 4.05
N LEU A 124 -16.31 25.87 3.42
CA LEU A 124 -16.22 25.74 1.96
C LEU A 124 -17.30 24.78 1.40
N ILE A 125 -17.70 23.77 2.18
CA ILE A 125 -18.79 22.86 1.84
C ILE A 125 -20.16 23.46 2.21
N ALA A 126 -20.29 24.04 3.40
CA ALA A 126 -21.58 24.51 3.92
C ALA A 126 -22.13 25.72 3.15
N VAL A 127 -21.28 26.69 2.78
CA VAL A 127 -21.71 27.94 2.13
C VAL A 127 -22.41 27.69 0.79
N PRO A 128 -21.85 26.91 -0.17
CA PRO A 128 -22.55 26.59 -1.42
C PRO A 128 -23.89 25.87 -1.21
N VAL A 129 -23.99 24.97 -0.23
CA VAL A 129 -25.23 24.26 0.10
C VAL A 129 -26.29 25.23 0.61
N LEU A 130 -25.93 26.12 1.55
CA LEU A 130 -26.86 27.11 2.08
C LEU A 130 -27.30 28.11 0.99
N LEU A 131 -26.39 28.53 0.10
CA LEU A 131 -26.70 29.40 -1.02
C LEU A 131 -27.68 28.75 -2.01
N THR A 132 -27.50 27.47 -2.33
CA THR A 132 -28.41 26.75 -3.24
C THR A 132 -29.82 26.64 -2.67
N VAL A 133 -29.95 26.32 -1.37
CA VAL A 133 -31.24 26.29 -0.66
C VAL A 133 -31.88 27.68 -0.63
N ALA A 134 -31.11 28.73 -0.35
CA ALA A 134 -31.60 30.10 -0.32
C ALA A 134 -32.11 30.57 -1.70
N MET A 135 -31.35 30.30 -2.77
CA MET A 135 -31.75 30.64 -4.14
C MET A 135 -32.99 29.86 -4.59
N ALA A 136 -33.08 28.57 -4.27
CA ALA A 136 -34.27 27.77 -4.55
C ALA A 136 -35.50 28.33 -3.82
N GLY A 137 -35.35 28.69 -2.54
CA GLY A 137 -36.39 29.36 -1.76
C GLY A 137 -36.82 30.70 -2.36
N LEU A 138 -35.87 31.52 -2.82
CA LEU A 138 -36.13 32.79 -3.48
C LEU A 138 -36.92 32.60 -4.79
N VAL A 139 -36.54 31.63 -5.61
CA VAL A 139 -37.24 31.30 -6.87
C VAL A 139 -38.68 30.88 -6.58
N VAL A 140 -38.89 29.95 -5.65
CA VAL A 140 -40.24 29.50 -5.26
C VAL A 140 -41.08 30.66 -4.73
N TRP A 141 -40.48 31.54 -3.92
CA TRP A 141 -41.18 32.70 -3.36
C TRP A 141 -41.61 33.69 -4.46
N ARG A 142 -40.70 34.04 -5.38
CA ARG A 142 -41.01 34.93 -6.52
C ARG A 142 -42.05 34.32 -7.45
N SER A 143 -41.95 33.03 -7.75
CA SER A 143 -42.94 32.34 -8.60
C SER A 143 -44.33 32.26 -7.98
N LYS A 144 -44.45 32.28 -6.65
CA LYS A 144 -45.75 32.29 -5.94
C LYS A 144 -46.36 33.69 -5.77
N ARG A 145 -45.61 34.77 -5.98
CA ARG A 145 -46.11 36.16 -5.92
C ARG A 145 -45.90 36.91 -7.23
N PRO A 146 -46.55 36.53 -8.33
CA PRO A 146 -46.46 37.26 -9.59
C PRO A 146 -47.12 38.66 -9.51
N ASP A 147 -48.11 38.85 -8.64
CA ASP A 147 -49.01 40.02 -8.65
C ASP A 147 -48.56 41.21 -7.78
N GLN A 148 -47.30 41.26 -7.34
CA GLN A 148 -46.78 42.40 -6.54
C GLN A 148 -45.90 43.37 -7.36
N LEU A 149 -45.85 43.18 -8.69
CA LEU A 149 -45.07 43.99 -9.64
C LEU A 149 -45.89 44.51 -10.84
N LEU A 150 -47.23 44.57 -10.74
CA LEU A 150 -48.09 45.26 -11.71
C LEU A 150 -49.06 46.20 -11.00
#